data_AF-C6SLU1-F1
#
_entry.id   AF-C6SLU1-F1
#
_cell.length_a   1.000
_cell.length_b   1.000
_cell.length_c   1.000
_cell.angle_alpha   90.00
_cell.angle_beta   90.00
_cell.angle_gamma   90.00
#
_symmetry.space_group_name_H-M   'P 1'
#
loop_
_entity.id
_entity.type
_entity.pdbx_description
1 polymer ?
#
loop_
_entity_poly.entity_id
_entity_poly.type
_entity_poly.pdbx_seq_one_letter_code
_entity_poly.pdbx_strand_id
1 'polypeptide(L)'
;MKAGSRLLSESGKTQTVRNIVVKPKPLKAYNLTVADWHTYFVKGDKAETEGVWVHNDCPYGNLSDNKSVGEGKKFTPAQKKAIIQENMNRNGGVVKSDQSGEVLVRPKKSQKGITPPIK
;
A
#
# COMPACT_ATOMS: atom_id res chain seq x y z
N MET A 1 -0.62 14.33 0.25
CA MET A 1 0.50 14.88 1.05
C MET A 1 0.16 16.30 1.47
N LYS A 2 0.60 16.77 2.66
CA LYS A 2 0.42 18.15 3.13
C LYS A 2 1.66 18.62 3.92
N ALA A 3 1.76 19.91 4.23
CA ALA A 3 2.77 20.38 5.18
C ALA A 3 2.63 19.62 6.52
N GLY A 4 3.77 19.25 7.11
CA GLY A 4 3.85 18.37 8.28
C GLY A 4 3.77 16.87 7.97
N SER A 5 3.50 16.44 6.72
CA SER A 5 3.62 15.03 6.33
C SER A 5 5.07 14.54 6.54
N ARG A 6 5.19 13.28 6.94
CA ARG A 6 6.45 12.57 7.19
C ARG A 6 6.75 11.64 6.03
N LEU A 7 7.93 11.74 5.44
CA LEU A 7 8.38 10.93 4.30
C LEU A 7 9.60 10.12 4.69
N LEU A 8 9.64 8.85 4.31
CA LEU A 8 10.80 7.98 4.55
C LEU A 8 11.90 8.30 3.53
N SER A 9 13.12 8.52 4.01
CA SER A 9 14.28 8.77 3.16
C SER A 9 15.05 7.49 2.82
N GLU A 10 15.99 7.62 1.89
CA GLU A 10 16.88 6.52 1.48
C GLU A 10 17.75 5.95 2.60
N SER A 11 18.09 6.75 3.62
CA SER A 11 18.80 6.26 4.82
C SER A 11 17.88 5.59 5.86
N GLY A 12 16.58 5.48 5.59
CA GLY A 12 15.57 4.99 6.54
C GLY A 12 15.16 6.03 7.59
N LYS A 13 15.68 7.25 7.52
CA LYS A 13 15.25 8.37 8.39
C LYS A 13 13.96 8.97 7.88
N THR A 14 13.36 9.86 8.67
CA THR A 14 12.17 10.60 8.24
C THR A 14 12.49 12.06 7.92
N GLN A 15 11.98 12.54 6.79
CA GLN A 15 11.97 13.95 6.38
C GLN A 15 10.56 14.53 6.55
N THR A 16 10.46 15.80 6.93
CA THR A 16 9.17 16.48 7.12
C THR A 16 8.91 17.46 5.98
N VAL A 17 7.73 17.37 5.36
CA VAL A 17 7.29 18.32 4.34
C VAL A 17 7.07 19.68 4.97
N ARG A 18 7.89 20.67 4.60
CA ARG A 18 7.78 22.04 5.14
C ARG A 18 6.71 22.86 4.44
N ASN A 19 6.66 22.80 3.12
CA ASN A 19 5.73 23.57 2.30
C ASN A 19 5.38 22.81 1.02
N ILE A 20 4.20 23.10 0.43
CA ILE A 20 3.78 22.58 -0.87
C ILE A 20 3.36 23.75 -1.74
N VAL A 21 3.96 23.87 -2.91
CA VAL A 21 3.60 24.88 -3.91
C VAL A 21 3.12 24.16 -5.17
N VAL A 22 1.85 24.35 -5.53
CA VAL A 22 1.29 23.82 -6.77
C VAL A 22 1.40 24.90 -7.84
N LYS A 23 2.13 24.59 -8.92
CA LYS A 23 2.24 25.48 -10.08
C LYS A 23 1.32 24.95 -11.19
N PRO A 24 0.33 25.72 -11.67
CA PRO A 24 -0.60 25.28 -12.72
C PRO A 24 0.04 25.35 -14.12
N LYS A 25 1.28 24.87 -14.26
CA LYS A 25 2.01 24.83 -15.52
C LYS A 25 1.98 23.40 -16.06
N PRO A 26 1.66 23.18 -17.35
CA PRO A 26 1.82 21.88 -17.97
C PRO A 26 3.26 21.39 -17.81
N LEU A 27 3.41 20.17 -17.30
CA LEU A 27 4.72 19.56 -17.05
C LEU A 27 4.79 18.21 -17.74
N LYS A 28 5.94 17.93 -18.36
CA LYS A 28 6.23 16.59 -18.87
C LYS A 28 6.75 15.76 -17.71
N ALA A 29 5.90 14.89 -17.18
CA ALA A 29 6.28 13.90 -16.17
C ALA A 29 6.58 12.56 -16.85
N TYR A 30 7.46 11.79 -16.22
CA TYR A 30 7.72 10.41 -16.57
C TYR A 30 7.36 9.53 -15.39
N ASN A 31 6.89 8.32 -15.68
CA ASN A 31 6.61 7.31 -14.67
C ASN A 31 7.47 6.07 -14.91
N LEU A 32 7.85 5.38 -13.84
CA LEU A 32 8.75 4.23 -13.91
C LEU A 32 7.98 2.93 -13.63
N THR A 33 8.13 1.95 -14.50
CA THR A 33 7.71 0.57 -14.22
C THR A 33 8.88 -0.16 -13.59
N VAL A 34 8.79 -0.39 -12.27
CA VAL A 34 9.76 -1.16 -11.49
C VAL A 34 9.12 -2.51 -11.16
N ALA A 35 9.87 -3.60 -11.25
CA ALA A 35 9.38 -4.94 -10.93
C ALA A 35 9.17 -5.14 -9.41
N ASP A 36 8.47 -6.22 -9.06
CA ASP A 36 8.22 -6.73 -7.70
C ASP A 36 7.60 -5.72 -6.73
N TRP A 37 8.44 -4.89 -6.11
CA TRP A 37 8.06 -4.01 -5.01
C TRP A 37 7.45 -2.69 -5.47
N HIS A 38 7.52 -2.38 -6.77
CA HIS A 38 6.99 -1.14 -7.37
C HIS A 38 7.38 0.15 -6.62
N THR A 39 8.52 0.11 -5.91
CA THR A 39 8.98 1.16 -4.99
C THR A 39 10.36 1.63 -5.44
N TYR A 40 10.56 2.95 -5.47
CA TYR A 40 11.82 3.59 -5.87
C TYR A 40 12.05 4.89 -5.12
N PHE A 41 13.24 5.48 -5.27
CA PHE A 41 13.57 6.78 -4.71
C PHE A 41 13.37 7.89 -5.74
N VAL A 42 12.83 9.02 -5.29
CA VAL A 42 12.84 10.27 -6.08
C VAL A 42 13.63 11.31 -5.33
N LYS A 43 14.60 11.92 -6.01
CA LYS A 43 15.41 13.03 -5.52
C LYS A 43 15.41 14.15 -6.55
N GLY A 44 15.31 15.40 -6.08
CA GLY A 44 15.47 16.57 -6.95
C GLY A 44 16.93 16.72 -7.38
N ASP A 45 17.14 17.18 -8.62
CA ASP A 45 18.48 17.54 -9.07
C ASP A 45 19.10 18.59 -8.14
N LYS A 46 20.33 18.34 -7.68
CA LYS A 46 21.07 19.17 -6.69
C LYS A 46 20.31 19.41 -5.36
N ALA A 47 19.30 18.60 -5.05
CA ALA A 47 18.62 18.72 -3.76
C ALA A 47 19.58 18.37 -2.61
N GLU A 48 19.62 19.26 -1.62
CA GLU A 48 20.37 19.04 -0.36
C GLU A 48 19.74 17.93 0.49
N THR A 49 18.46 17.64 0.26
CA THR A 49 17.71 16.59 0.94
C THR A 49 17.93 15.21 0.32
N GLU A 50 17.88 14.17 1.15
CA GLU A 50 17.93 12.77 0.70
C GLU A 50 16.75 12.43 -0.22
N GLY A 51 16.94 11.40 -1.05
CA GLY A 51 15.85 10.82 -1.84
C GLY A 51 14.73 10.31 -0.94
N VAL A 52 13.48 10.38 -1.42
CA VAL A 52 12.30 9.88 -0.70
C VAL A 52 11.77 8.60 -1.35
N TRP A 53 11.36 7.64 -0.53
CA TRP A 53 10.65 6.46 -1.00
C TRP A 53 9.29 6.84 -1.60
N VAL A 54 9.03 6.36 -2.81
CA VAL A 54 7.74 6.47 -3.50
C VAL A 54 7.34 5.11 -4.04
N HIS A 55 6.03 4.86 -4.15
CA HIS A 55 5.47 3.67 -4.79
C HIS A 55 4.68 4.09 -6.03
N ASN A 56 4.80 3.34 -7.13
CA ASN A 56 4.06 3.66 -8.37
C ASN A 56 2.62 3.15 -8.33
N ASP A 57 2.44 1.95 -7.81
CA ASP A 57 1.14 1.29 -7.72
C ASP A 57 0.88 0.89 -6.28
N CYS A 58 -0.35 1.14 -5.83
CA CYS A 58 -0.83 0.69 -4.53
C CYS A 58 -2.19 0.05 -4.75
N PRO A 59 -2.23 -1.28 -4.95
CA PRO A 59 -3.45 -2.01 -5.31
C PRO A 59 -4.64 -1.82 -4.37
N TYR A 60 -4.37 -1.40 -3.14
CA TYR A 60 -5.37 -1.17 -2.09
C TYR A 60 -5.35 0.28 -1.56
N GLY A 61 -4.64 1.20 -2.24
CA GLY A 61 -4.44 2.57 -1.79
C GLY A 61 -5.70 3.44 -1.82
N ASN A 62 -6.75 2.98 -2.50
CA ASN A 62 -8.08 3.58 -2.53
C ASN A 62 -8.92 3.26 -1.27
N LEU A 63 -8.52 2.28 -0.46
CA LEU A 63 -9.27 1.90 0.74
C LEU A 63 -9.09 2.94 1.84
N SER A 64 -10.20 3.43 2.38
CA SER A 64 -10.16 4.40 3.47
C SER A 64 -9.90 3.73 4.81
N ASP A 65 -8.89 4.22 5.51
CA ASP A 65 -8.53 3.81 6.85
C ASP A 65 -9.39 4.51 7.93
N ASN A 66 -9.83 3.77 8.96
CA ASN A 66 -10.51 4.34 10.14
C ASN A 66 -9.48 5.00 11.07
N LYS A 67 -9.84 6.09 11.78
CA LYS A 67 -9.01 6.75 12.83
C LYS A 67 -8.32 5.81 13.84
N SER A 68 -8.88 4.64 14.11
CA SER A 68 -8.32 3.66 15.05
C SER A 68 -7.11 2.88 14.51
N VAL A 69 -6.81 2.99 13.22
CA VAL A 69 -5.72 2.26 12.54
C VAL A 69 -4.41 3.07 12.61
N GLY A 70 -3.28 2.40 12.49
CA GLY A 70 -1.97 3.04 12.59
C GLY A 70 -0.83 2.03 12.64
N GLU A 71 0.40 2.53 12.54
CA GLU A 71 1.62 1.73 12.58
C GLU A 71 1.68 0.86 13.85
N GLY A 72 2.09 -0.40 13.70
CA GLY A 72 2.19 -1.36 14.81
C GLY A 72 0.85 -1.91 15.33
N LYS A 73 -0.30 -1.40 14.89
CA LYS A 73 -1.61 -1.91 15.31
C LYS A 73 -2.03 -3.14 14.50
N LYS A 74 -2.79 -4.04 15.14
CA LYS A 74 -3.42 -5.17 14.45
C LYS A 74 -4.51 -4.66 13.50
N PHE A 75 -4.59 -5.26 12.32
CA PHE A 75 -5.68 -5.00 11.38
C PHE A 75 -7.05 -5.22 12.01
N THR A 76 -7.92 -4.23 11.87
CA THR A 76 -9.31 -4.32 12.32
C THR A 76 -10.10 -5.30 11.44
N PRO A 77 -11.18 -5.90 11.95
CA PRO A 77 -12.07 -6.72 11.13
C PRO A 77 -12.62 -5.97 9.90
N ALA A 78 -12.89 -4.68 10.04
CA ALA A 78 -13.36 -3.82 8.95
C ALA A 78 -12.30 -3.66 7.84
N GLN A 79 -11.04 -3.39 8.20
CA GLN A 79 -9.93 -3.31 7.23
C GLN A 79 -9.76 -4.65 6.49
N LYS A 80 -9.75 -5.77 7.22
CA LYS A 80 -9.64 -7.09 6.60
C LYS A 80 -10.77 -7.35 5.62
N LYS A 81 -12.01 -6.98 5.97
CA LYS A 81 -13.17 -7.13 5.10
C LYS A 81 -13.03 -6.27 3.83
N ALA A 82 -12.60 -5.03 3.96
CA ALA A 82 -12.40 -4.13 2.83
C ALA A 82 -11.32 -4.66 1.87
N ILE A 83 -10.18 -5.09 2.40
CA ILE A 83 -9.07 -5.67 1.61
C ILE A 83 -9.55 -6.93 0.86
N ILE A 84 -10.25 -7.85 1.54
CA ILE A 84 -10.77 -9.07 0.90
C ILE A 84 -11.80 -8.73 -0.17
N GLN A 85 -12.69 -7.77 0.08
CA GLN A 85 -13.69 -7.36 -0.91
C GLN A 85 -13.02 -6.77 -2.15
N GLU A 86 -12.04 -5.89 -1.98
CA GLU A 86 -11.32 -5.29 -3.08
C GLU A 86 -10.53 -6.35 -3.87
N ASN A 87 -9.89 -7.28 -3.16
CA ASN A 87 -9.22 -8.41 -3.81
C ASN A 87 -10.20 -9.21 -4.68
N MET A 88 -11.41 -9.51 -4.20
CA MET A 88 -12.42 -10.18 -5.01
C MET A 88 -12.89 -9.33 -6.19
N ASN A 89 -13.12 -8.03 -6.00
CA ASN A 89 -13.53 -7.12 -7.07
C ASN A 89 -12.51 -7.14 -8.21
N ARG A 90 -11.21 -7.16 -7.87
CA ARG A 90 -10.10 -7.22 -8.84
C ARG A 90 -9.94 -8.59 -9.50
N ASN A 91 -10.43 -9.65 -8.87
CA ASN A 91 -10.20 -11.04 -9.29
C ASN A 91 -11.47 -11.78 -9.73
N GLY A 92 -12.52 -11.08 -10.16
CA GLY A 92 -13.74 -11.71 -10.68
C GLY A 92 -14.52 -12.51 -9.64
N GLY A 93 -14.49 -12.08 -8.37
CA GLY A 93 -15.26 -12.66 -7.27
C GLY A 93 -14.52 -13.70 -6.43
N VAL A 94 -13.31 -14.12 -6.83
CA VAL A 94 -12.48 -15.05 -6.04
C VAL A 94 -11.40 -14.30 -5.27
N VAL A 95 -11.03 -14.82 -4.10
CA VAL A 95 -9.88 -14.30 -3.36
C VAL A 95 -8.61 -14.93 -3.93
N LYS A 96 -7.62 -14.11 -4.30
CA LYS A 96 -6.31 -14.58 -4.74
C LYS A 96 -5.20 -14.01 -3.87
N SER A 97 -4.13 -14.78 -3.70
CA SER A 97 -2.88 -14.30 -3.10
C SER A 97 -2.28 -13.21 -3.97
N ASP A 98 -2.03 -12.02 -3.42
CA ASP A 98 -1.39 -10.94 -4.18
C ASP A 98 0.07 -11.25 -4.54
N GLN A 99 0.71 -12.16 -3.80
CA GLN A 99 2.09 -12.55 -4.03
C GLN A 99 2.23 -13.69 -5.05
N SER A 100 1.39 -14.73 -4.95
CA SER A 100 1.50 -15.94 -5.77
C SER A 100 0.45 -16.05 -6.87
N GLY A 101 -0.63 -15.25 -6.81
CA GLY A 101 -1.77 -15.35 -7.73
C GLY A 101 -2.68 -16.56 -7.48
N GLU A 102 -2.35 -17.42 -6.51
CA GLU A 102 -3.13 -18.61 -6.18
C GLU A 102 -4.51 -18.25 -5.61
N VAL A 103 -5.54 -19.00 -5.99
CA VAL A 103 -6.88 -18.86 -5.42
C VAL A 103 -6.86 -19.34 -3.97
N LEU A 104 -7.29 -18.48 -3.06
CA LEU A 104 -7.35 -18.76 -1.63
C LEU A 104 -8.74 -19.25 -1.23
N VAL A 105 -8.77 -20.34 -0.48
CA VAL A 105 -9.99 -20.79 0.19
C VAL A 105 -10.25 -19.96 1.43
N ARG A 106 -11.49 -19.49 1.59
CA ARG A 106 -11.90 -18.78 2.81
C ARG A 106 -11.80 -19.72 4.00
N PRO A 107 -11.16 -19.31 5.11
CA PRO A 107 -11.11 -20.13 6.32
C PRO A 107 -12.53 -20.33 6.85
N LYS A 108 -12.95 -21.60 6.99
CA LYS A 108 -14.18 -21.95 7.71
C LYS A 108 -13.92 -21.85 9.20
N LYS A 109 -14.89 -21.32 9.96
CA LYS A 109 -14.82 -21.31 11.43
C LYS A 109 -14.64 -22.76 11.90
N SER A 110 -13.68 -22.98 12.80
CA SER A 110 -13.47 -24.31 13.39
C SER A 110 -14.79 -24.81 13.98
N GLN A 111 -15.21 -26.01 13.57
CA GLN A 111 -16.35 -26.72 14.14
C GLN A 111 -15.78 -27.89 14.93
N LYS A 112 -16.22 -28.02 16.18
CA LYS A 112 -15.78 -29.11 17.07
C LYS A 112 -16.07 -30.45 16.41
N GLY A 113 -15.05 -31.25 16.13
CA GLY A 113 -15.17 -32.57 15.50
C GLY A 113 -14.98 -32.61 13.98
N ILE A 114 -14.67 -31.49 13.31
CA ILE A 114 -14.37 -31.48 11.87
C ILE A 114 -12.88 -31.19 11.65
N THR A 115 -12.16 -32.16 11.09
CA THR A 115 -10.77 -31.98 10.64
C THR A 115 -10.77 -31.23 9.30
N PRO A 116 -10.10 -30.08 9.17
CA PRO A 116 -10.00 -29.38 7.90
C PRO A 116 -9.28 -30.22 6.83
N PRO A 117 -9.63 -30.09 5.54
CA PRO A 117 -8.94 -30.79 4.46
C PRO A 117 -7.46 -30.42 4.44
N ILE A 118 -6.60 -31.44 4.30
CA ILE A 118 -5.15 -31.29 4.18
C ILE A 118 -4.85 -30.67 2.81
N LYS A 119 -4.00 -29.64 2.78
CA LYS A 119 -3.50 -29.02 1.55
C LYS A 119 -2.53 -29.95 0.84
#